data_AF-A0A813EEJ3-F1
#
_entry.id   AF-A0A813EEJ3-F1
#
_cell.length_a   1.000
_cell.length_b   1.000
_cell.length_c   1.000
_cell.angle_alpha   90.00
_cell.angle_beta   90.00
_cell.angle_gamma   90.00
#
_symmetry.space_group_name_H-M   'P 1'
#
loop_
_entity.id
_entity.type
_entity.pdbx_description
1 polymer ?
#
loop_
_entity_poly.entity_id
_entity_poly.type
_entity_poly.pdbx_seq_one_letter_code
_entity_poly.pdbx_strand_id
1 'polypeptide(L)'
;MAENGQRPSKHALPVLNEQAFIERSKRARLKRNPEGHFIHAMYSSLVDGIVTDPELMVLPLDDHSIVRGHAVFDTATLSKGRVYRLEIHLDRLFKSAKDARLPLREAQLSN
;
A
#
# COMPACT_ATOMS: atom_id res chain seq x y z
N MET A 1 50.48 25.38 -2.80
CA MET A 1 49.37 25.62 -1.86
C MET A 1 48.08 25.33 -2.62
N ALA A 2 47.46 24.18 -2.37
CA ALA A 2 46.20 23.78 -2.99
C ALA A 2 45.22 23.45 -1.87
N GLU A 3 44.06 24.09 -1.88
CA GLU A 3 43.01 24.03 -0.86
C GLU A 3 42.42 22.62 -0.73
N ASN A 4 42.18 22.23 0.51
CA ASN A 4 41.58 20.96 0.91
C ASN A 4 40.19 20.77 0.29
N GLY A 5 40.10 19.87 -0.69
CA GLY A 5 38.84 19.28 -1.17
C GLY A 5 38.27 18.32 -0.12
N GLN A 6 37.75 18.86 0.98
CA GLN A 6 37.00 18.09 1.97
C GLN A 6 35.67 17.66 1.32
N ARG A 7 35.55 16.39 0.91
CA ARG A 7 34.26 15.82 0.53
C ARG A 7 33.26 16.07 1.67
N PRO A 8 32.04 16.56 1.41
CA PRO A 8 31.04 16.72 2.45
C PRO A 8 30.85 15.39 3.17
N SER A 9 30.93 15.40 4.50
CA SER A 9 30.82 14.20 5.31
C SER A 9 29.51 13.50 4.96
N LYS A 10 29.54 12.20 4.66
CA LYS A 10 28.33 11.38 4.50
C LYS A 10 27.53 11.50 5.80
N HIS A 11 26.51 12.35 5.82
CA HIS A 11 25.61 12.45 6.97
C HIS A 11 25.05 11.05 7.23
N ALA A 12 25.29 10.51 8.43
CA ALA A 12 24.72 9.23 8.83
C ALA A 12 23.19 9.38 8.81
N LEU A 13 22.51 8.55 8.01
CA LEU A 13 21.05 8.57 7.96
C LEU A 13 20.50 8.05 9.30
N PRO A 14 19.58 8.76 9.95
CA PRO A 14 19.03 8.33 11.23
C PRO A 14 18.17 7.08 11.05
N VAL A 15 18.38 6.08 11.90
CA VAL A 15 17.44 4.97 12.07
C VAL A 15 16.24 5.49 12.87
N LEU A 16 15.03 5.29 12.35
CA LEU A 16 13.82 5.83 12.94
C LEU A 16 13.13 4.78 13.82
N ASN A 17 12.58 5.22 14.94
CA ASN A 17 11.56 4.47 15.65
C ASN A 17 10.17 4.72 15.02
N GLU A 18 9.16 3.99 15.49
CA GLU A 18 7.78 4.10 15.03
C GLU A 18 7.27 5.54 15.02
N GLN A 19 7.34 6.23 16.17
CA GLN A 19 6.83 7.60 16.29
C GLN A 19 7.52 8.56 15.32
N ALA A 20 8.86 8.50 15.24
CA ALA A 20 9.62 9.36 14.35
C ALA A 20 9.33 9.07 12.87
N PHE A 21 9.05 7.81 12.53
CA PHE A 21 8.64 7.43 11.19
C PHE A 21 7.27 8.01 10.84
N ILE A 22 6.25 7.78 11.67
CA ILE A 22 4.88 8.25 11.42
C ILE A 22 4.85 9.78 11.28
N GLU A 23 5.52 10.51 12.18
CA GLU A 23 5.60 11.97 12.13
C GLU A 23 6.26 12.49 10.84
N ARG A 24 7.36 11.86 10.42
CA ARG A 24 8.06 12.26 9.19
C ARG A 24 7.26 11.90 7.95
N SER A 25 6.64 10.72 7.92
CA SER A 25 5.78 10.25 6.82
C SER A 25 4.57 11.15 6.64
N LYS A 26 3.88 11.51 7.73
CA LYS A 26 2.75 12.44 7.73
C LYS A 26 3.15 13.82 7.19
N ARG A 27 4.27 14.37 7.68
CA ARG A 27 4.80 15.64 7.19
C ARG A 27 5.13 15.60 5.70
N ALA A 28 5.78 14.53 5.23
CA ALA A 28 6.13 14.36 3.84
C ALA A 28 4.89 14.20 2.94
N ARG A 29 3.87 13.45 3.40
CA ARG A 29 2.59 13.32 2.71
C ARG A 29 1.89 14.66 2.56
N LEU A 30 1.70 15.40 3.65
CA LEU A 30 1.01 16.70 3.64
C LEU A 30 1.75 17.74 2.79
N LYS A 31 3.09 17.70 2.75
CA LYS A 31 3.88 18.55 1.85
C LYS A 31 3.58 18.27 0.37
N ARG A 32 3.38 16.99 0.01
CA ARG A 32 3.13 16.56 -1.37
C ARG A 32 1.66 16.70 -1.78
N ASN A 33 0.73 16.50 -0.85
CA ASN A 33 -0.70 16.63 -1.08
C ASN A 33 -1.38 17.33 0.11
N PRO A 34 -1.40 18.69 0.10
CA PRO A 34 -1.97 19.49 1.18
C PRO A 34 -3.48 19.25 1.36
N GLU A 35 -4.19 18.95 0.27
CA GLU A 35 -5.64 18.71 0.24
C GLU A 35 -6.05 17.36 0.84
N GLY A 36 -5.08 16.54 1.27
CA GLY A 36 -5.33 15.27 1.95
C GLY A 36 -5.19 14.06 1.04
N HIS A 37 -5.44 12.86 1.59
CA HIS A 37 -5.27 11.61 0.86
C HIS A 37 -6.57 11.22 0.12
N PHE A 38 -6.45 10.74 -1.12
CA PHE A 38 -7.61 10.34 -1.94
C PHE A 38 -8.15 8.94 -1.60
N ILE A 39 -7.40 8.15 -0.83
CA ILE A 39 -7.86 6.84 -0.33
C ILE A 39 -8.43 7.05 1.07
N HIS A 40 -9.70 6.71 1.24
CA HIS A 40 -10.43 6.92 2.50
C HIS A 40 -10.30 5.75 3.47
N ALA A 41 -10.13 4.54 2.96
CA ALA A 41 -10.04 3.32 3.75
C ALA A 41 -9.30 2.23 2.97
N MET A 42 -8.58 1.39 3.70
CA MET A 42 -7.94 0.18 3.19
C MET A 42 -8.29 -0.98 4.11
N TYR A 43 -8.84 -2.07 3.57
CA TYR A 43 -8.86 -3.33 4.32
C TYR A 43 -7.45 -3.93 4.30
N SER A 44 -6.90 -4.20 5.48
CA SER A 44 -5.59 -4.82 5.66
C SER A 44 -5.74 -6.26 6.14
N SER A 45 -5.35 -7.20 5.30
CA SER A 45 -5.35 -8.63 5.65
C SER A 45 -4.27 -9.01 6.67
N LEU A 46 -3.31 -8.12 6.95
CA LEU A 46 -2.30 -8.32 7.99
C LEU A 46 -2.88 -8.24 9.40
N VAL A 47 -3.93 -7.43 9.58
CA VAL A 47 -4.56 -7.16 10.87
C VAL A 47 -6.06 -7.47 10.86
N ASP A 48 -6.56 -8.03 9.76
CA ASP A 48 -7.97 -8.30 9.50
C ASP A 48 -8.89 -7.11 9.84
N GLY A 49 -8.54 -5.92 9.34
CA GLY A 49 -9.18 -4.67 9.77
C GLY A 49 -9.21 -3.58 8.71
N ILE A 50 -10.15 -2.64 8.87
CA ILE A 50 -10.24 -1.43 8.05
C ILE A 50 -9.35 -0.34 8.65
N VAL A 51 -8.36 0.09 7.88
CA VAL A 51 -7.45 1.19 8.22
C VAL A 51 -7.90 2.45 7.51
N THR A 52 -8.07 3.54 8.27
CA THR A 52 -8.47 4.86 7.75
C THR A 52 -7.35 5.90 7.82
N ASP A 53 -6.32 5.67 8.64
CA ASP A 53 -5.13 6.52 8.68
C ASP A 53 -4.21 6.20 7.49
N PRO A 54 -3.95 7.16 6.56
CA PRO A 54 -3.06 6.94 5.43
C PRO A 54 -1.63 6.52 5.80
N GLU A 55 -1.13 6.94 6.96
CA GLU A 55 0.20 6.56 7.44
C GLU A 55 0.28 5.07 7.81
N LEU A 56 -0.87 4.42 8.05
CA LEU A 56 -1.00 3.02 8.40
C LEU A 56 -1.45 2.13 7.23
N MET A 57 -1.72 2.72 6.05
CA MET A 57 -2.03 1.97 4.83
C MET A 57 -0.74 1.39 4.22
N VAL A 58 -0.27 0.28 4.79
CA VAL A 58 1.03 -0.34 4.47
C VAL A 58 0.90 -1.69 3.78
N LEU A 59 1.90 -2.01 2.95
CA LEU A 59 2.11 -3.34 2.39
C LEU A 59 3.48 -3.88 2.87
N PRO A 60 3.63 -5.19 3.10
CA PRO A 60 4.92 -5.79 3.43
C PRO A 60 5.93 -5.56 2.32
N LEU A 61 7.18 -5.24 2.68
CA LEU A 61 8.24 -4.98 1.71
C LEU A 61 8.61 -6.21 0.88
N ASP A 62 8.43 -7.40 1.44
CA ASP A 62 8.70 -8.69 0.82
C ASP A 62 7.50 -9.27 0.04
N ASP A 63 6.36 -8.56 0.01
CA ASP A 63 5.18 -9.01 -0.73
C ASP A 63 5.50 -9.11 -2.23
N HIS A 64 5.23 -10.28 -2.81
CA HIS A 64 5.51 -10.58 -4.22
C HIS A 64 4.79 -9.64 -5.21
N SER A 65 3.67 -9.03 -4.81
CA SER A 65 3.00 -7.99 -5.58
C SER A 65 3.91 -6.78 -5.82
N ILE A 66 4.77 -6.45 -4.85
CA ILE A 66 5.68 -5.30 -4.91
C ILE A 66 7.02 -5.72 -5.50
N VAL A 67 7.65 -6.78 -4.97
CA VAL A 67 9.03 -7.12 -5.36
C VAL A 67 9.14 -7.78 -6.74
N ARG A 68 8.07 -8.44 -7.21
CA ARG A 68 8.06 -9.17 -8.49
C ARG A 68 6.93 -8.73 -9.42
N GLY A 69 6.04 -7.84 -8.98
CA GLY A 69 4.84 -7.50 -9.74
C GLY A 69 3.89 -8.70 -9.92
N HIS A 70 4.01 -9.74 -9.10
CA HIS A 70 3.19 -10.94 -9.22
C HIS A 70 1.87 -10.75 -8.48
N ALA A 71 0.98 -9.96 -9.09
CA ALA A 71 -0.34 -9.64 -8.56
C ALA A 71 -1.31 -9.30 -9.70
N VAL A 72 -2.60 -9.27 -9.37
CA VAL A 72 -3.67 -8.77 -10.24
C VAL A 72 -4.53 -7.80 -9.43
N PHE A 73 -5.20 -6.87 -10.09
CA PHE A 73 -6.12 -5.94 -9.46
C PHE A 73 -7.37 -5.73 -10.31
N ASP A 74 -8.45 -5.29 -9.66
CA ASP A 74 -9.66 -4.81 -10.33
C ASP A 74 -10.21 -3.58 -9.59
N THR A 75 -11.06 -2.81 -10.26
CA THR A 75 -11.66 -1.57 -9.73
C THR A 75 -13.13 -1.54 -10.08
N ALA A 76 -14.01 -1.43 -9.08
CA ALA A 76 -15.45 -1.28 -9.28
C ALA A 76 -15.94 0.09 -8.79
N THR A 77 -16.95 0.65 -9.45
CA THR A 77 -17.52 1.95 -9.08
C THR A 77 -18.48 1.80 -7.91
N LEU A 78 -18.21 2.52 -6.81
CA LEU A 78 -19.16 2.73 -5.72
C LEU A 78 -19.89 4.07 -5.91
N SER A 79 -21.21 4.04 -6.03
CA SER A 79 -22.01 5.27 -6.14
C SER A 79 -23.32 5.13 -5.37
N LYS A 80 -23.64 6.15 -4.57
CA LYS A 80 -24.83 6.19 -3.69
C LYS A 80 -24.99 4.93 -2.83
N GLY A 81 -23.88 4.45 -2.26
CA GLY A 81 -23.84 3.27 -1.40
C GLY A 81 -24.01 1.93 -2.13
N ARG A 82 -23.91 1.90 -3.47
CA ARG A 82 -24.05 0.67 -4.27
C ARG A 82 -22.83 0.46 -5.16
N VAL A 83 -22.33 -0.79 -5.21
CA VAL A 83 -21.23 -1.17 -6.10
C VAL A 83 -21.81 -1.62 -7.44
N TYR A 84 -21.37 -1.00 -8.53
CA TYR A 84 -21.90 -1.26 -9.86
C TYR A 84 -21.25 -2.49 -10.48
N ARG A 85 -22.08 -3.39 -11.02
CA ARG A 85 -21.65 -4.60 -11.78
C ARG A 85 -20.63 -5.46 -11.04
N LEU A 86 -20.73 -5.52 -9.71
CA LEU A 86 -19.75 -6.17 -8.83
C LEU A 86 -19.36 -7.58 -9.32
N GLU A 87 -20.33 -8.40 -9.71
CA GLU A 87 -20.11 -9.78 -10.18
C GLU A 87 -19.11 -9.84 -11.33
N ILE A 88 -19.23 -8.95 -12.33
CA ILE A 88 -18.35 -8.95 -13.51
C ILE A 88 -16.92 -8.53 -13.13
N HIS A 89 -16.76 -7.68 -12.11
CA HIS A 89 -15.44 -7.33 -11.58
C HIS A 89 -14.83 -8.49 -10.80
N LEU A 90 -15.62 -9.21 -9.98
CA LEU A 90 -15.15 -10.39 -9.25
C LEU A 90 -14.76 -11.53 -10.21
N ASP A 91 -15.59 -11.82 -11.21
CA ASP A 91 -15.31 -12.84 -12.23
C ASP A 91 -14.00 -12.55 -12.96
N ARG A 92 -13.80 -11.28 -13.37
CA ARG A 92 -12.56 -10.86 -14.03
C ARG A 92 -11.36 -10.95 -13.09
N LEU A 93 -11.51 -10.55 -11.84
CA LEU A 93 -10.44 -10.64 -10.84
C LEU A 93 -10.01 -12.10 -10.62
N PHE A 94 -10.96 -13.01 -10.36
CA PHE A 94 -10.65 -14.43 -10.13
C PHE A 94 -10.11 -15.12 -11.38
N LYS A 95 -10.63 -14.77 -12.56
CA LYS A 95 -10.06 -15.23 -13.83
C LYS A 95 -8.61 -14.77 -13.99
N SER A 96 -8.32 -13.50 -13.72
CA SER A 96 -6.98 -12.94 -13.84
C SER A 96 -6.02 -13.59 -12.84
N ALA A 97 -6.47 -13.83 -11.62
CA ALA A 97 -5.69 -14.53 -10.60
C ALA A 97 -5.35 -15.97 -11.03
N LYS A 98 -6.33 -16.70 -11.59
CA LYS A 98 -6.12 -18.03 -12.15
C LYS A 98 -5.10 -18.02 -13.30
N ASP A 99 -5.26 -17.10 -14.25
CA ASP A 99 -4.37 -16.96 -15.41
C ASP A 99 -2.93 -16.60 -14.97
N ALA A 100 -2.79 -15.78 -13.92
CA ALA A 100 -1.53 -15.42 -13.28
C ALA A 100 -0.99 -16.48 -12.30
N ARG A 101 -1.69 -17.60 -12.11
CA ARG A 101 -1.34 -18.69 -11.17
C ARG A 101 -1.16 -18.20 -9.74
N LEU A 102 -1.96 -17.22 -9.32
CA LEU A 102 -2.01 -16.77 -7.95
C LEU A 102 -2.83 -17.77 -7.11
N PRO A 103 -2.35 -18.15 -5.92
CA PRO A 103 -3.10 -19.02 -5.04
C PRO A 103 -4.35 -18.29 -4.56
N LEU A 104 -5.53 -18.76 -5.00
CA LEU A 104 -6.78 -18.38 -4.37
C LEU A 104 -6.88 -19.19 -3.09
N ARG A 105 -6.85 -18.52 -1.94
CA ARG A 105 -7.28 -19.18 -0.70
C ARG A 105 -8.78 -19.39 -0.86
N GLU A 106 -9.21 -20.65 -0.95
CA GLU A 106 -10.59 -20.95 -0.64
C GLU A 106 -10.84 -20.37 0.75
N ALA A 107 -11.84 -19.49 0.85
CA ALA A 107 -12.27 -19.01 2.15
C ALA A 107 -12.47 -20.26 3.00
N GLN A 108 -11.82 -20.32 4.17
CA GLN A 108 -12.14 -21.31 5.19
C GLN A 108 -13.56 -20.98 5.68
N LEU A 109 -14.56 -21.29 4.86
CA LEU A 109 -15.96 -21.37 5.21
C LEU A 109 -16.15 -22.75 5.84
N SER A 110 -15.55 -22.92 7.01
CA SER A 110 -15.80 -24.07 7.88
C SER A 110 -16.04 -23.53 9.29
N ASN A 111 -17.33 -23.51 9.63
CA ASN A 111 -18.00 -23.29 10.91
C ASN A 111 -17.95 -21.88 11.53
#